data_AF-A0ABD6SGU9-F1
#
_entry.id   AF-A0ABD6SGU9-F1
#
_cell.length_a   1.000
_cell.length_b   1.000
_cell.length_c   1.000
_cell.angle_alpha   90.00
_cell.angle_beta   90.00
_cell.angle_gamma   90.00
#
_symmetry.space_group_name_H-M   'P 1'
#
loop_
_entity.id
_entity.type
_entity.pdbx_description
1 polymer ?
#
loop_
_entity_poly.entity_id
_entity_poly.type
_entity_poly.pdbx_seq_one_letter_code
_entity_poly.pdbx_strand_id
1 'polypeptide(L)' 'MICVVPAEKERQLRFHAYCHAVGLGTGDTYKPHEFICWVQRGLAEYRERRGLPDVATLKSDAEHDRFTEFLLHKGNKEG' A
#
# COMPACT_ATOMS: atom_id res chain seq x y z
N MET A 1 -8.00 -1.97 -18.05
CA MET A 1 -7.52 -0.59 -17.88
C MET A 1 -6.11 -0.64 -17.34
N ILE A 2 -5.17 0.02 -18.02
CA ILE A 2 -3.77 0.15 -17.61
C ILE A 2 -3.55 1.63 -17.33
N CYS A 3 -2.86 1.95 -16.23
CA CYS A 3 -2.54 3.31 -15.83
C CYS A 3 -1.03 3.52 -15.85
N VAL A 4 -0.62 4.78 -16.00
CA VAL A 4 0.78 5.18 -15.92
C VAL A 4 1.09 5.59 -14.48
N VAL A 5 2.25 5.19 -13.98
CA VAL A 5 2.77 5.61 -12.68
C VAL A 5 3.10 7.11 -12.77
N PRO A 6 2.42 7.98 -11.99
CA PRO A 6 2.64 9.42 -12.02
C PRO A 6 4.01 9.80 -11.43
N ALA A 7 4.38 11.08 -11.55
CA ALA A 7 5.61 11.59 -10.96
C ALA A 7 5.62 11.37 -9.44
N GLU A 8 6.80 11.14 -8.87
CA GLU A 8 6.95 10.78 -7.45
C GLU A 8 6.25 11.76 -6.49
N LYS A 9 6.37 13.07 -6.76
CA LYS A 9 5.74 14.16 -6.00
C LYS A 9 4.21 14.13 -5.99
N GLU A 10 3.59 13.42 -6.93
CA GLU A 10 2.13 13.31 -7.08
C GLU A 10 1.59 12.02 -6.44
N ARG A 11 2.47 11.15 -5.94
CA ARG A 11 2.08 9.85 -5.38
C ARG A 11 1.60 10.01 -3.94
N GLN A 12 0.48 9.37 -3.63
CA GLN A 12 0.07 9.12 -2.26
C GLN A 12 1.00 8.09 -1.60
N LEU A 13 1.23 8.20 -0.29
CA LEU A 13 2.20 7.38 0.46
C LEU A 13 2.03 5.86 0.25
N ARG A 14 0.80 5.35 0.27
CA ARG A 14 0.54 3.91 0.06
C ARG A 14 0.88 3.45 -1.34
N PHE A 15 0.65 4.30 -2.34
CA PHE A 15 1.02 4.01 -3.72
C PHE A 15 2.54 4.08 -3.92
N HIS A 16 3.22 5.01 -3.24
CA HIS A 16 4.67 5.04 -3.19
C HIS A 16 5.24 3.74 -2.62
N ALA A 17 4.69 3.24 -1.50
CA ALA A 17 5.09 1.96 -0.91
C ALA A 17 4.88 0.78 -1.87
N TYR A 18 3.75 0.75 -2.57
CA TYR A 18 3.46 -0.25 -3.59
C TYR A 18 4.49 -0.20 -4.72
N CYS A 19 4.76 0.98 -5.29
CA CYS A 19 5.73 1.14 -6.37
C CYS A 19 7.11 0.61 -5.97
N HIS A 20 7.58 0.96 -4.77
CA HIS A 20 8.84 0.44 -4.24
C HIS A 20 8.83 -1.09 -4.11
N ALA A 21 7.76 -1.66 -3.54
CA ALA A 21 7.64 -3.11 -3.32
C ALA A 21 7.63 -3.95 -4.61
N VAL A 22 7.12 -3.39 -5.71
CA VAL A 22 7.02 -4.10 -7.00
C VAL A 22 8.00 -3.59 -8.06
N GLY A 23 8.93 -2.71 -7.69
CA GLY A 23 9.97 -2.20 -8.59
C GLY A 23 9.45 -1.29 -9.70
N LEU A 24 8.35 -0.57 -9.48
CA LEU A 24 7.79 0.36 -10.46
C LEU A 24 8.34 1.78 -10.31
N GLY A 25 8.78 2.35 -11.42
CA GLY A 25 9.26 3.72 -11.56
C GLY A 25 8.26 4.67 -12.23
N THR A 26 8.60 5.95 -12.30
CA THR A 26 7.80 6.96 -13.01
C THR A 26 7.67 6.61 -14.49
N GLY A 27 6.45 6.68 -15.05
CA GLY A 27 6.21 6.38 -16.45
C GLY A 27 5.96 4.89 -16.75
N ASP A 28 6.25 4.00 -15.80
CA ASP A 28 5.87 2.60 -15.92
C ASP A 28 4.36 2.42 -15.93
N THR A 29 3.92 1.23 -16.31
CA THR A 29 2.51 0.89 -16.34
C THR A 29 2.15 -0.06 -15.22
N TYR A 30 0.95 0.12 -14.66
CA TYR A 30 0.41 -0.76 -13.64
C TYR A 30 -1.09 -0.95 -13.86
N LYS A 31 -1.64 -2.04 -13.33
CA LYS A 31 -3.09 -2.22 -13.29
C LYS A 31 -3.61 -1.74 -11.94
N PRO A 32 -4.61 -0.84 -11.89
CA PRO A 32 -5.15 -0.36 -10.62
C PRO A 32 -5.61 -1.45 -9.65
N HIS A 33 -6.12 -2.57 -10.17
CA HIS A 33 -6.53 -3.69 -9.31
C HIS A 33 -5.34 -4.37 -8.60
N GLU A 34 -4.14 -4.37 -9.17
CA GLU A 34 -2.95 -4.95 -8.53
C GLU A 34 -2.56 -4.13 -7.29
N PHE A 35 -2.61 -2.80 -7.40
CA PHE A 35 -2.45 -1.89 -6.27
C PHE A 35 -3.52 -2.13 -5.19
N ILE A 36 -4.80 -2.20 -5.58
CA ILE A 36 -5.91 -2.44 -4.63
C ILE A 36 -5.71 -3.79 -3.91
N CYS A 37 -5.39 -4.85 -4.65
CA CYS A 37 -5.13 -6.18 -4.08
C CYS A 37 -3.94 -6.16 -3.11
N TRP A 38 -2.87 -5.45 -3.45
CA TRP A 38 -1.70 -5.31 -2.58
C TRP A 38 -2.05 -4.60 -1.27
N VAL A 39 -2.81 -3.50 -1.32
CA VAL A 39 -3.28 -2.80 -0.12
C VAL A 39 -4.19 -3.69 0.73
N GLN A 40 -5.11 -4.45 0.12
CA GLN A 40 -6.02 -5.35 0.86
C GLN A 40 -5.26 -6.50 1.55
N ARG A 41 -4.25 -7.08 0.88
CA ARG A 41 -3.36 -8.08 1.49
C ARG A 41 -2.60 -7.50 2.68
N GLY A 42 -2.01 -6.32 2.50
CA GLY A 42 -1.34 -5.62 3.60
C GLY A 42 -2.28 -5.29 4.76
N LEU A 43 -3.55 -4.98 4.49
CA LEU A 43 -4.54 -4.74 5.54
C LEU A 43 -4.89 -6.01 6.32
N ALA A 44 -5.02 -7.15 5.64
CA ALA A 44 -5.21 -8.44 6.29
C ALA A 44 -4.02 -8.79 7.21
N GLU A 45 -2.79 -8.64 6.71
CA GLU A 45 -1.57 -8.86 7.51
C GLU A 45 -1.45 -7.90 8.70
N TYR A 46 -1.83 -6.63 8.51
CA TYR A 46 -1.86 -5.65 9.59
C TYR A 46 -2.85 -6.05 10.69
N ARG A 47 -4.05 -6.50 10.30
CA ARG A 47 -5.08 -6.97 11.25
C ARG A 47 -4.60 -8.19 12.02
N GLU A 48 -4.05 -9.18 11.34
CA GLU A 48 -3.49 -10.38 11.96
C GLU A 48 -2.44 -10.01 13.02
N ARG A 49 -1.47 -9.15 12.68
CA ARG A 49 -0.42 -8.70 13.61
C ARG A 49 -0.94 -7.90 14.80
N ARG A 50 -2.12 -7.30 14.69
CA ARG A 50 -2.76 -6.52 15.76
C ARG A 50 -3.82 -7.33 16.52
N GLY A 51 -4.07 -8.58 16.14
CA GLY A 51 -5.14 -9.40 16.72
C GLY A 51 -6.54 -8.85 16.41
N LEU A 52 -6.69 -8.14 15.28
CA LEU A 52 -7.96 -7.56 14.85
C LEU A 52 -8.75 -8.55 13.97
N PRO A 53 -10.10 -8.53 14.03
CA PRO A 53 -10.93 -9.30 13.10
C PRO A 53 -10.69 -8.93 11.63
N ASP A 54 -10.86 -9.88 10.72
CA ASP A 54 -10.75 -9.66 9.27
C ASP A 54 -11.70 -8.59 8.74
N VAL A 55 -12.84 -8.40 9.40
CA VAL A 55 -13.85 -7.39 9.05
C VAL A 55 -13.60 -6.03 9.71
N ALA A 56 -12.57 -5.89 10.53
CA ALA A 56 -12.30 -4.66 11.27
C ALA A 56 -11.92 -3.53 10.32
N THR A 57 -12.77 -2.50 10.22
CA THR A 57 -12.45 -1.28 9.48
C THR A 57 -11.51 -0.40 10.29
N LEU A 58 -10.62 0.31 9.60
CA LEU A 58 -9.88 1.42 10.21
C LEU A 58 -10.88 2.56 10.43
N LYS A 59 -11.00 3.08 11.66
CA LYS A 59 -12.07 4.03 12.03
C LYS A 59 -11.56 5.44 12.29
N SER A 60 -10.27 5.58 12.55
CA SER A 60 -9.64 6.86 12.90
C SER A 60 -8.44 7.17 12.01
N ASP A 61 -8.15 8.46 11.82
CA ASP A 61 -6.98 8.90 11.04
C ASP A 61 -5.68 8.29 11.59
N ALA A 62 -5.55 8.21 12.93
CA ALA A 62 -4.42 7.56 13.58
C ALA A 62 -4.28 6.05 13.28
N GLU A 63 -5.36 5.34 12.95
CA GLU A 63 -5.29 3.96 12.46
C GLU A 63 -4.90 3.92 10.97
N HIS A 64 -5.40 4.86 10.17
CA HIS A 64 -5.01 5.01 8.77
C HIS A 64 -3.52 5.34 8.61
N ASP A 65 -2.97 6.16 9.50
CA ASP A 65 -1.55 6.52 9.54
C ASP A 65 -0.71 5.30 9.92
N ARG A 66 -1.04 4.61 11.01
CA ARG A 66 -0.33 3.40 11.44
C ARG A 66 -0.36 2.28 10.40
N PHE A 67 -1.46 2.15 9.66
CA PHE A 67 -1.52 1.22 8.54
C PHE A 67 -0.63 1.67 7.37
N THR A 68 -0.59 2.96 7.08
CA THR A 68 0.29 3.52 6.03
C THR A 68 1.77 3.31 6.38
N GLU A 69 2.16 3.56 7.63
CA GLU A 69 3.51 3.26 8.14
C GLU A 69 3.85 1.76 7.98
N PHE A 70 2.92 0.87 8.33
CA PHE A 70 3.10 -0.56 8.13
C PHE A 70 3.39 -0.93 6.66
N LEU A 71 2.63 -0.36 5.72
CA LEU A 71 2.84 -0.60 4.29
C LEU A 71 4.19 -0.04 3.80
N LEU A 72 4.61 1.13 4.30
CA LEU A 72 5.91 1.72 3.97
C LEU A 72 7.07 0.82 4.42
N HIS A 73 7.01 0.28 5.64
CA HIS A 73 8.02 -0.67 6.13
C HIS A 73 8.01 -2.00 5.39
N LYS A 74 6.83 -2.45 4.93
CA LYS A 74 6.71 -3.65 4.09
C LYS A 74 7.40 -3.45 2.75
N GLY A 75 7.22 -2.29 2.11
CA GLY A 75 7.89 -1.96 0.85
C GLY A 75 9.41 -1.94 0.95
N ASN A 76 9.96 -1.61 2.13
CA ASN A 76 11.41 -1.50 2.35
C ASN A 76 12.13 -2.82 2.73
N LYS A 77 11.41 -3.94 2.95
CA LYS A 77 12.01 -5.19 3.46
C LYS A 77 12.52 -6.17 2.40
N GLU A 78 12.52 -5.79 1.13
CA GLU A 78 13.06 -6.60 0.03
C GLU A 78 14.03 -5.78 -0.86
N GLY A 79 15.02 -5.14 -0.23
CA GLY A 79 16.17 -4.52 -0.88
C GLY A 79 17.48 -5.05 -0.34
#